data_AF-A0A0Q7ES00-F1
#
_entry.id   AF-A0A0Q7ES00-F1
#
_cell.length_a   1.000
_cell.length_b   1.000
_cell.length_c   1.000
_cell.angle_alpha   90.00
_cell.angle_beta   90.00
_cell.angle_gamma   90.00
#
_symmetry.space_group_name_H-M   'P 1'
#
loop_
_entity.id
_entity.type
_entity.pdbx_description
1 polymer ?
#
loop_
_entity_poly.entity_id
_entity_poly.type
_entity_poly.pdbx_seq_one_letter_code
_entity_poly.pdbx_strand_id
1 'polypeptide(L)'
;MSKFRFARTSLIVAALGLNFAPALLAGVHAAEKAAPAPEAPKPDSVRPELFKLMDPAQIKELMTAKNYAEVQSRITQAEALPNLTPYEVFVLNRMKVSLGSVTQNNAMTIQGLEAVLASGKLPAADQGDFIQALGNLYYNTKDYPKAIATFNKYAEVTGDATKLRPYVLRAYYFNNDFATAKAELLKDLEANTKAGKTPALEELQLLANTGAKSKDTATYLIAVEKLVQFYPTDDYWIDLLSRTQGKATYSTRFALDVYRLEKAAVSKMSQEDYMEMAELALLAGQPIEAKKAMDAGYAAGVLGTGGNADKHKKIKAQADKQAADDVKNIASGEASAKKSKDGTGLVNLGYAYVTLEQFDKGIDLIQQGIAKGGLKNADDAKLRLGYSYAMAGKKEEAIKVLETVQGADGRADLARYWILWVNRPSTSAAAASAAK
;
A
#
# COMPACT_ATOMS: atom_id res chain seq x y z
N MET A 1 2.83 16.32 8.62
CA MET A 1 1.84 17.04 9.45
C MET A 1 1.57 18.51 9.04
N SER A 2 1.83 18.95 7.79
CA SER A 2 1.65 20.37 7.40
C SER A 2 0.35 20.69 6.60
N LYS A 3 -0.34 19.69 6.04
CA LYS A 3 -1.48 19.92 5.12
C LYS A 3 -2.83 20.24 5.80
N PHE A 4 -2.96 20.09 7.12
CA PHE A 4 -4.23 20.30 7.85
C PHE A 4 -4.47 21.73 8.34
N ARG A 5 -3.49 22.64 8.21
CA ARG A 5 -3.66 24.03 8.65
C ARG A 5 -4.56 24.84 7.70
N PHE A 6 -4.58 24.52 6.41
CA PHE A 6 -5.37 25.25 5.41
C PHE A 6 -6.88 25.00 5.53
N ALA A 7 -7.32 23.76 5.83
CA ALA A 7 -8.74 23.47 6.02
C ALA A 7 -9.35 24.23 7.22
N ARG A 8 -8.54 24.51 8.26
CA ARG A 8 -8.97 25.27 9.44
C ARG A 8 -9.25 26.73 9.11
N THR A 9 -8.45 27.35 8.23
CA THR A 9 -8.64 28.74 7.83
C THR A 9 -9.86 28.89 6.92
N SER A 10 -10.07 27.95 5.99
CA SER A 10 -11.23 27.96 5.09
C SER A 10 -12.57 27.82 5.82
N LEU A 11 -12.68 26.94 6.83
CA LEU A 11 -13.91 26.78 7.62
C LEU A 11 -14.22 28.00 8.49
N ILE A 12 -13.20 28.65 9.06
CA ILE A 12 -13.37 29.87 9.87
C ILE A 12 -13.81 31.05 8.99
N VAL A 13 -13.22 31.20 7.79
CA VAL A 13 -13.59 32.26 6.83
C VAL A 13 -14.99 32.02 6.26
N ALA A 14 -15.34 30.77 5.92
CA ALA A 14 -16.68 30.43 5.47
C ALA A 14 -17.72 30.77 6.56
N ALA A 15 -17.49 30.34 7.82
CA ALA A 15 -18.42 30.54 8.93
C ALA A 15 -18.66 32.02 9.31
N LEU A 16 -17.68 32.90 9.09
CA LEU A 16 -17.77 34.33 9.44
C LEU A 16 -18.29 35.22 8.28
N GLY A 17 -18.50 34.67 7.08
CA GLY A 17 -18.94 35.42 5.88
C GLY A 17 -20.44 35.76 5.82
N LEU A 18 -21.11 36.08 6.93
CA LEU A 18 -22.50 36.53 6.92
C LEU A 18 -22.57 38.04 6.65
N ASN A 19 -22.75 38.42 5.37
CA ASN A 19 -23.28 39.73 5.02
C ASN A 19 -24.78 39.74 5.37
N PHE A 20 -25.11 40.16 6.60
CA PHE A 20 -26.48 40.53 6.94
C PHE A 20 -26.80 41.86 6.26
N ALA A 21 -27.49 41.83 5.12
CA ALA A 21 -28.03 43.04 4.51
C ALA A 21 -29.33 43.42 5.24
N PRO A 22 -29.44 44.60 5.87
CA PRO A 22 -30.70 45.08 6.42
C PRO A 22 -31.59 45.57 5.27
N ALA A 23 -32.67 44.85 4.98
CA ALA A 23 -33.71 45.34 4.07
C ALA A 23 -34.55 46.40 4.79
N LEU A 24 -34.19 47.67 4.64
CA LEU A 24 -35.04 48.81 5.01
C LEU A 24 -36.11 49.01 3.93
N LEU A 25 -37.35 48.62 4.21
CA LEU A 25 -38.51 48.95 3.40
C LEU A 25 -39.06 50.32 3.84
N ALA A 26 -38.90 51.33 2.97
CA ALA A 26 -39.63 52.59 3.04
C ALA A 26 -40.56 52.68 1.83
N GLY A 27 -41.82 53.06 2.06
CA GLY A 27 -42.75 53.43 0.98
C GLY A 27 -44.17 52.94 1.20
N VAL A 28 -44.93 53.66 2.02
CA VAL A 28 -46.39 53.52 2.15
C VAL A 28 -47.04 54.12 0.91
N HIS A 29 -47.72 53.31 0.10
CA HIS A 29 -48.83 53.76 -0.75
C HIS A 29 -49.99 52.78 -0.60
N ALA A 30 -51.13 53.33 -0.17
CA ALA A 30 -52.38 52.61 -0.01
C ALA A 30 -53.12 52.53 -1.36
N ALA A 31 -53.46 51.32 -1.81
CA ALA A 31 -54.63 51.07 -2.64
C ALA A 31 -54.99 49.57 -2.66
N GLU A 32 -56.26 49.34 -2.32
CA GLU A 32 -57.14 48.23 -2.72
C GLU A 32 -56.91 46.80 -2.18
N LYS A 33 -58.03 46.26 -1.69
CA LYS A 33 -58.18 45.02 -0.93
C LYS A 33 -58.28 43.84 -1.91
N ALA A 34 -57.14 43.29 -2.33
CA ALA A 34 -57.08 42.01 -3.06
C ALA A 34 -57.00 40.83 -2.07
N ALA A 35 -57.61 39.71 -2.45
CA ALA A 35 -57.55 38.43 -1.70
C ALA A 35 -56.09 38.02 -1.42
N PRO A 36 -55.80 37.32 -0.30
CA PRO A 36 -54.44 36.99 0.07
C PRO A 36 -53.83 36.08 -1.00
N ALA A 37 -52.92 36.64 -1.79
CA ALA A 37 -51.96 35.88 -2.56
C ALA A 37 -51.16 35.00 -1.57
N PRO A 38 -50.75 33.77 -1.95
CA PRO A 38 -49.86 32.98 -1.13
C PRO A 38 -48.63 33.84 -0.79
N GLU A 39 -48.42 34.08 0.51
CA GLU A 39 -47.29 34.88 1.01
C GLU A 39 -46.01 34.38 0.34
N ALA A 40 -45.34 35.25 -0.42
CA ALA A 40 -44.00 34.97 -0.90
C ALA A 40 -43.12 34.59 0.31
N PRO A 41 -42.27 33.56 0.21
CA PRO A 41 -41.47 33.11 1.34
C PRO A 41 -40.69 34.29 1.91
N LYS A 42 -40.92 34.60 3.19
CA LYS A 42 -40.24 35.67 3.90
C LYS A 42 -38.72 35.45 3.77
N PRO A 43 -37.93 36.49 3.46
CA PRO A 43 -36.50 36.36 3.36
C PRO A 43 -35.92 35.85 4.68
N ASP A 44 -34.95 34.94 4.57
CA ASP A 44 -34.20 34.41 5.71
C ASP A 44 -33.66 35.57 6.55
N SER A 45 -34.03 35.61 7.83
CA SER A 45 -33.65 36.68 8.76
C SER A 45 -33.45 36.13 10.18
N VAL A 46 -32.68 36.85 10.96
CA VAL A 46 -32.40 36.55 12.37
C VAL A 46 -33.16 37.56 13.23
N ARG A 47 -33.92 37.10 14.23
CA ARG A 47 -34.65 37.99 15.13
C ARG A 47 -33.71 38.83 16.00
N PRO A 48 -34.12 40.02 16.47
CA PRO A 48 -33.28 40.90 17.27
C PRO A 48 -32.67 40.24 18.51
N GLU A 49 -33.41 39.35 19.17
CA GLU A 49 -32.95 38.62 20.36
C GLU A 49 -31.75 37.72 20.05
N LEU A 50 -31.82 37.00 18.92
CA LEU A 50 -30.73 36.14 18.49
C LEU A 50 -29.58 36.96 17.91
N PHE A 51 -29.87 38.03 17.16
CA PHE A 51 -28.83 38.93 16.63
C PHE A 51 -28.01 39.54 17.77
N LYS A 52 -28.64 39.96 18.87
CA LYS A 52 -27.94 40.50 20.05
C LYS A 52 -26.95 39.49 20.66
N LEU A 53 -27.29 38.20 20.64
CA LEU A 53 -26.44 37.12 21.15
C LEU A 53 -25.35 36.72 20.13
N MET A 54 -25.64 36.83 18.84
CA MET A 54 -24.80 36.35 17.73
C MET A 54 -24.22 37.47 16.86
N ASP A 55 -24.14 38.69 17.39
CA ASP A 55 -23.63 39.86 16.67
C ASP A 55 -22.25 39.54 16.08
N PRO A 56 -22.08 39.57 14.74
CA PRO A 56 -20.84 39.11 14.12
C PRO A 56 -19.60 39.89 14.55
N ALA A 57 -19.74 41.19 14.85
CA ALA A 57 -18.62 42.02 15.27
C ALA A 57 -18.18 41.64 16.69
N GLN A 58 -19.14 41.54 17.63
CA GLN A 58 -18.84 41.15 19.01
C GLN A 58 -18.30 39.73 19.10
N ILE A 59 -18.87 38.78 18.36
CA ILE A 59 -18.38 37.40 18.36
C ILE A 59 -16.96 37.34 17.78
N LYS A 60 -16.67 38.08 16.71
CA LYS A 60 -15.31 38.16 16.15
C LYS A 60 -14.31 38.71 17.17
N GLU A 61 -14.67 39.75 17.91
CA GLU A 61 -13.83 40.31 18.99
C GLU A 61 -13.60 39.29 20.10
N LEU A 62 -14.66 38.63 20.59
CA LEU A 62 -14.56 37.61 21.64
C LEU A 62 -13.70 36.42 21.21
N MET A 63 -13.87 35.93 19.98
CA MET A 63 -13.08 34.83 19.41
C MET A 63 -11.60 35.23 19.25
N THR A 64 -11.33 36.46 18.83
CA THR A 64 -9.95 36.99 18.70
C THR A 64 -9.29 37.14 20.08
N ALA A 65 -10.04 37.61 21.06
CA ALA A 65 -9.62 37.73 22.46
C ALA A 65 -9.54 36.38 23.19
N LYS A 66 -9.88 35.27 22.52
CA LYS A 66 -9.97 33.91 23.09
C LYS A 66 -10.93 33.81 24.28
N ASN A 67 -11.92 34.70 24.36
CA ASN A 67 -12.98 34.64 25.36
C ASN A 67 -14.04 33.61 24.94
N TYR A 68 -13.62 32.36 24.82
CA TYR A 68 -14.45 31.25 24.34
C TYR A 68 -15.58 30.89 25.29
N ALA A 69 -15.40 31.13 26.60
CA ALA A 69 -16.42 30.88 27.61
C ALA A 69 -17.63 31.81 27.43
N GLU A 70 -17.40 33.08 27.11
CA GLU A 70 -18.49 34.02 26.83
C GLU A 70 -19.21 33.66 25.52
N VAL A 71 -18.47 33.29 24.47
CA VAL A 71 -19.09 32.81 23.21
C VAL A 71 -19.95 31.57 23.48
N GLN A 72 -19.46 30.63 24.29
CA GLN A 72 -20.23 29.45 24.68
C GLN A 72 -21.52 29.82 25.44
N SER A 73 -21.42 30.74 26.40
CA SER A 73 -22.59 31.23 27.16
C SER A 73 -23.66 31.82 26.24
N ARG A 74 -23.25 32.63 25.26
CA ARG A 74 -24.15 33.22 24.27
C ARG A 74 -24.81 32.18 23.37
N ILE A 75 -24.06 31.16 22.93
CA ILE A 75 -24.63 30.02 22.18
C ILE A 75 -25.70 29.33 23.02
N THR A 76 -25.42 29.01 24.29
CA THR A 76 -26.38 28.33 25.16
C THR A 76 -27.63 29.16 25.43
N GLN A 77 -27.50 30.48 25.60
CA GLN A 77 -28.65 31.38 25.71
C GLN A 77 -29.47 31.42 24.41
N ALA A 78 -28.80 31.43 23.25
CA ALA A 78 -29.46 31.42 21.95
C ALA A 78 -30.24 30.12 21.69
N GLU A 79 -29.68 28.97 22.11
CA GLU A 79 -30.35 27.66 22.04
C GLU A 79 -31.61 27.58 22.89
N ALA A 80 -31.66 28.31 24.00
CA ALA A 80 -32.81 28.33 24.91
C ALA A 80 -33.99 29.19 24.40
N LEU A 81 -33.81 29.96 23.32
CA LEU A 81 -34.89 30.76 22.77
C LEU A 81 -35.96 29.87 22.12
N PRO A 82 -37.26 30.06 22.41
CA PRO A 82 -38.32 29.25 21.82
C PRO A 82 -38.47 29.56 20.32
N ASN A 83 -38.97 28.57 19.57
CA ASN A 83 -39.40 28.72 18.17
C ASN A 83 -38.33 29.29 17.22
N LEU A 84 -37.07 28.86 17.36
CA LEU A 84 -36.02 29.20 16.39
C LEU A 84 -36.42 28.77 14.98
N THR A 85 -36.27 29.68 14.01
CA THR A 85 -36.53 29.35 12.61
C THR A 85 -35.44 28.43 12.05
N PRO A 86 -35.69 27.69 10.95
CA PRO A 86 -34.64 26.88 10.31
C PRO A 86 -33.37 27.67 9.93
N TYR A 87 -33.51 28.96 9.57
CA TYR A 87 -32.36 29.81 9.27
C TYR A 87 -31.57 30.19 10.53
N GLU A 88 -32.26 30.51 11.61
CA GLU A 88 -31.64 30.79 12.91
C GLU A 88 -30.90 29.58 13.47
N VAL A 89 -31.48 28.38 13.35
CA VAL A 89 -30.82 27.12 13.67
C VAL A 89 -29.55 26.93 12.84
N PHE A 90 -29.60 27.25 11.53
CA PHE A 90 -28.42 27.21 10.68
C PHE A 90 -27.32 28.17 11.15
N VAL A 91 -27.65 29.44 11.42
CA VAL A 91 -26.69 30.45 11.92
C VAL A 91 -26.06 30.00 13.24
N LEU A 92 -26.88 29.52 14.18
CA LEU A 92 -26.42 29.04 15.49
C LEU A 92 -25.44 27.87 15.37
N ASN A 93 -25.75 26.90 14.50
CA ASN A 93 -24.89 25.74 14.31
C ASN A 93 -23.59 26.08 13.57
N ARG A 94 -23.56 27.08 12.67
CA ARG A 94 -22.29 27.58 12.10
C ARG A 94 -21.39 28.18 13.18
N MET A 95 -21.97 28.85 14.16
CA MET A 95 -21.20 29.38 15.29
C MET A 95 -20.63 28.27 16.17
N LYS A 96 -21.41 27.21 16.44
CA LYS A 96 -20.91 26.02 17.12
C LYS A 96 -19.73 25.38 16.37
N VAL A 97 -19.79 25.31 15.03
CA VAL A 97 -18.66 24.81 14.23
C VAL A 97 -17.42 25.68 14.44
N SER A 98 -17.58 27.01 14.43
CA SER A 98 -16.46 27.94 14.64
C SER A 98 -15.85 27.81 16.03
N LEU A 99 -16.67 27.90 17.08
CA LEU A 99 -16.24 27.78 18.47
C LEU A 99 -15.64 26.40 18.75
N GLY A 100 -16.31 25.33 18.32
CA GLY A 100 -15.85 23.96 18.48
C GLY A 100 -14.50 23.72 17.80
N SER A 101 -14.30 24.27 16.60
CA SER A 101 -13.04 24.14 15.86
C SER A 101 -11.85 24.79 16.58
N VAL A 102 -12.02 25.99 17.15
CA VAL A 102 -10.94 26.70 17.84
C VAL A 102 -10.68 26.18 19.25
N THR A 103 -11.70 25.64 19.92
CA THR A 103 -11.61 25.03 21.25
C THR A 103 -11.25 23.54 21.22
N GLN A 104 -11.13 22.96 20.01
CA GLN A 104 -10.93 21.51 19.81
C GLN A 104 -12.05 20.64 20.41
N ASN A 105 -13.26 21.21 20.56
CA ASN A 105 -14.43 20.47 20.99
C ASN A 105 -15.04 19.71 19.81
N ASN A 106 -14.59 18.48 19.60
CA ASN A 106 -15.03 17.63 18.49
C ASN A 106 -16.55 17.35 18.55
N ALA A 107 -17.12 17.12 19.74
CA ALA A 107 -18.55 16.82 19.88
C ALA A 107 -19.43 17.98 19.41
N MET A 108 -19.10 19.21 19.84
CA MET A 108 -19.78 20.42 19.39
C MET A 108 -19.61 20.66 17.89
N THR A 109 -18.40 20.42 17.37
CA THR A 109 -18.11 20.63 15.95
C THR A 109 -18.88 19.64 15.08
N ILE A 110 -18.94 18.35 15.49
CA ILE A 110 -19.72 17.31 14.80
C ILE A 110 -21.20 17.69 14.79
N GLN A 111 -21.78 18.02 15.95
CA GLN A 111 -23.18 18.41 16.05
C GLN A 111 -23.50 19.62 15.16
N GLY A 112 -22.63 20.64 15.18
CA GLY A 112 -22.76 21.83 14.34
C GLY A 112 -22.70 21.50 12.86
N LEU A 113 -21.74 20.67 12.42
CA LEU A 113 -21.58 20.27 11.02
C LEU A 113 -22.76 19.42 10.53
N GLU A 114 -23.21 18.44 11.33
CA GLU A 114 -24.39 17.63 11.04
C GLU A 114 -25.62 18.52 10.79
N ALA A 115 -25.88 19.46 11.70
CA ALA A 115 -27.02 20.38 11.60
C ALA A 115 -26.91 21.36 10.43
N VAL A 116 -25.71 21.90 10.17
CA VAL A 116 -25.46 22.79 9.03
C VAL A 116 -25.71 22.06 7.71
N LEU A 117 -25.21 20.84 7.56
CA LEU A 117 -25.41 20.04 6.35
C LEU A 117 -26.87 19.59 6.18
N ALA A 118 -27.56 19.26 7.27
CA ALA A 118 -28.98 18.87 7.25
C ALA A 118 -29.92 20.05 6.92
N SER A 119 -29.49 21.29 7.14
CA SER A 119 -30.32 22.47 6.91
C SER A 119 -30.70 22.72 5.45
N GLY A 120 -29.92 22.21 4.49
CA GLY A 120 -30.07 22.51 3.06
C GLY A 120 -29.74 23.97 2.67
N LYS A 121 -29.27 24.78 3.61
CA LYS A 121 -29.01 26.22 3.41
C LYS A 121 -27.56 26.56 3.08
N LEU A 122 -26.66 25.58 3.09
CA LEU A 122 -25.26 25.77 2.76
C LEU A 122 -25.08 25.94 1.24
N PRO A 123 -24.35 26.98 0.77
CA PRO A 123 -24.06 27.15 -0.64
C PRO A 123 -23.40 25.91 -1.25
N ALA A 124 -23.76 25.57 -2.49
CA ALA A 124 -23.26 24.36 -3.15
C ALA A 124 -21.73 24.28 -3.17
N ALA A 125 -21.05 25.42 -3.36
CA ALA A 125 -19.59 25.51 -3.35
C ALA A 125 -18.94 25.10 -2.02
N ASP A 126 -19.65 25.28 -0.90
CA ASP A 126 -19.12 25.00 0.45
C ASP A 126 -19.46 23.58 0.93
N GLN A 127 -20.41 22.90 0.29
CA GLN A 127 -20.91 21.60 0.78
C GLN A 127 -19.80 20.55 0.85
N GLY A 128 -18.94 20.48 -0.17
CA GLY A 128 -17.82 19.54 -0.19
C GLY A 128 -16.88 19.72 1.02
N ASP A 129 -16.51 20.96 1.34
CA ASP A 129 -15.60 21.26 2.45
C ASP A 129 -16.21 20.90 3.81
N PHE A 130 -17.50 21.19 4.01
CA PHE A 130 -18.20 20.83 5.25
C PHE A 130 -18.37 19.31 5.40
N ILE A 131 -18.69 18.59 4.32
CA ILE A 131 -18.78 17.12 4.32
C ILE A 131 -17.41 16.52 4.62
N GLN A 132 -16.35 17.00 3.96
CA GLN A 132 -14.99 16.52 4.21
C GLN A 132 -14.56 16.76 5.67
N ALA A 133 -14.89 17.92 6.24
CA ALA A 133 -14.60 18.25 7.64
C ALA A 133 -15.30 17.29 8.60
N LEU A 134 -16.59 17.02 8.37
CA LEU A 134 -17.38 16.11 9.19
C LEU A 134 -16.84 14.68 9.11
N GLY A 135 -16.57 14.18 7.90
CA GLY A 135 -16.01 12.85 7.69
C GLY A 135 -14.65 12.68 8.38
N ASN A 136 -13.78 13.68 8.31
CA ASN A 136 -12.50 13.68 9.02
C ASN A 136 -12.67 13.63 10.53
N LEU A 137 -13.65 14.35 11.09
CA LEU A 137 -13.93 14.31 12.52
C LEU A 137 -14.39 12.92 12.95
N TYR A 138 -15.37 12.33 12.26
CA TYR A 138 -15.79 10.94 12.52
C TYR A 138 -14.63 9.96 12.43
N TYR A 139 -13.80 10.09 11.40
CA TYR A 139 -12.63 9.23 11.21
C TYR A 139 -11.65 9.34 12.39
N ASN A 140 -11.32 10.57 12.82
CA ASN A 140 -10.39 10.82 13.91
C ASN A 140 -10.96 10.41 15.29
N THR A 141 -12.28 10.53 15.47
CA THR A 141 -12.97 10.02 16.67
C THR A 141 -13.30 8.53 16.57
N LYS A 142 -12.81 7.84 15.53
CA LYS A 142 -12.96 6.40 15.27
C LYS A 142 -14.40 5.93 15.03
N ASP A 143 -15.31 6.84 14.68
CA ASP A 143 -16.63 6.51 14.17
C ASP A 143 -16.51 6.20 12.66
N TYR A 144 -15.87 5.06 12.36
CA TYR A 144 -15.59 4.67 10.98
C TYR A 144 -16.85 4.45 10.14
N PRO A 145 -17.97 3.87 10.65
CA PRO A 145 -19.20 3.76 9.89
C PRO A 145 -19.73 5.12 9.41
N LYS A 146 -19.77 6.14 10.30
CA LYS A 146 -20.20 7.49 9.88
C LYS A 146 -19.16 8.16 8.98
N ALA A 147 -17.87 7.94 9.21
CA ALA A 147 -16.83 8.46 8.33
C ALA A 147 -16.98 7.93 6.90
N ILE A 148 -17.19 6.62 6.73
CA ILE A 148 -17.40 5.96 5.43
C ILE A 148 -18.61 6.57 4.73
N ALA A 149 -19.77 6.62 5.40
CA ALA A 149 -20.98 7.18 4.83
C ALA A 149 -20.79 8.65 4.41
N THR A 150 -20.09 9.44 5.25
CA THR A 150 -19.84 10.87 4.98
C THR A 150 -18.87 11.07 3.82
N PHE A 151 -17.81 10.27 3.71
CA PHE A 151 -16.86 10.35 2.60
C PHE A 151 -17.47 9.85 1.28
N ASN A 152 -18.36 8.86 1.30
CA ASN A 152 -19.10 8.46 0.10
C ASN A 152 -20.05 9.57 -0.36
N LYS A 153 -20.73 10.25 0.58
CA LYS A 153 -21.56 11.42 0.28
C LYS A 153 -20.74 12.58 -0.34
N TYR A 154 -19.48 12.75 0.05
CA TYR A 154 -18.61 13.74 -0.59
C TYR A 154 -18.47 13.48 -2.10
N ALA A 155 -18.28 12.22 -2.49
CA ALA A 155 -18.18 11.84 -3.90
C ALA A 155 -19.49 12.12 -4.66
N GLU A 156 -20.62 11.83 -4.05
CA GLU A 156 -21.95 12.10 -4.63
C GLU A 156 -22.21 13.60 -4.84
N VAL A 157 -21.84 14.43 -3.87
CA VAL A 157 -22.10 15.88 -3.90
C VAL A 157 -21.11 16.63 -4.80
N THR A 158 -19.84 16.22 -4.80
CA THR A 158 -18.77 16.96 -5.52
C THR A 158 -18.44 16.36 -6.88
N GLY A 159 -18.84 15.12 -7.15
CA GLY A 159 -18.40 14.34 -8.31
C GLY A 159 -16.95 13.81 -8.19
N ASP A 160 -16.21 14.17 -7.15
CA ASP A 160 -14.84 13.71 -6.92
C ASP A 160 -14.83 12.46 -6.04
N ALA A 161 -14.87 11.30 -6.69
CA ALA A 161 -14.80 10.00 -6.06
C ALA A 161 -13.38 9.57 -5.62
N THR A 162 -12.34 10.34 -5.96
CA THR A 162 -10.95 9.90 -5.79
C THR A 162 -10.30 10.48 -4.55
N LYS A 163 -10.56 11.75 -4.24
CA LYS A 163 -9.86 12.49 -3.18
C LYS A 163 -10.00 11.87 -1.80
N LEU A 164 -11.18 11.33 -1.45
CA LEU A 164 -11.44 10.76 -0.13
C LEU A 164 -11.48 9.22 -0.10
N ARG A 165 -11.35 8.56 -1.26
CA ARG A 165 -11.35 7.09 -1.35
C ARG A 165 -10.30 6.41 -0.47
N PRO A 166 -9.04 6.90 -0.36
CA PRO A 166 -8.07 6.29 0.54
C PRO A 166 -8.49 6.27 2.02
N TYR A 167 -9.28 7.26 2.46
CA TYR A 167 -9.82 7.30 3.82
C TYR A 167 -10.94 6.29 4.01
N VAL A 168 -11.79 6.08 3.00
CA VAL A 168 -12.83 5.05 3.00
C VAL A 168 -12.22 3.65 3.13
N LEU A 169 -11.20 3.33 2.31
CA LEU A 169 -10.51 2.03 2.34
C LEU A 169 -9.88 1.75 3.72
N ARG A 170 -9.19 2.76 4.29
CA ARG A 170 -8.61 2.66 5.63
C ARG A 170 -9.67 2.54 6.71
N ALA A 171 -10.79 3.25 6.58
CA ALA A 171 -11.89 3.18 7.53
C ALA A 171 -12.51 1.77 7.56
N TYR A 172 -12.68 1.10 6.41
CA TYR A 172 -13.10 -0.31 6.39
C TYR A 172 -12.14 -1.19 7.20
N TYR A 173 -10.83 -1.06 6.95
CA TYR A 173 -9.82 -1.81 7.69
C TYR A 173 -9.85 -1.53 9.20
N PHE A 174 -9.91 -0.25 9.62
CA PHE A 174 -9.93 0.11 11.04
C PHE A 174 -11.26 -0.24 11.73
N ASN A 175 -12.35 -0.37 10.97
CA ASN A 175 -13.62 -0.90 11.44
C ASN A 175 -13.63 -2.44 11.53
N ASN A 176 -12.50 -3.11 11.25
CA ASN A 176 -12.36 -4.56 11.12
C ASN A 176 -13.24 -5.18 10.01
N ASP A 177 -13.72 -4.37 9.06
CA ASP A 177 -14.40 -4.84 7.86
C ASP A 177 -13.36 -5.21 6.78
N PHE A 178 -12.59 -6.26 7.09
CA PHE A 178 -11.53 -6.76 6.21
C PHE A 178 -12.06 -7.33 4.90
N ALA A 179 -13.30 -7.83 4.89
CA ALA A 179 -13.95 -8.35 3.69
C ALA A 179 -14.18 -7.24 2.67
N THR A 180 -14.79 -6.12 3.09
CA THR A 180 -15.02 -4.97 2.20
C THR A 180 -13.71 -4.28 1.84
N ALA A 181 -12.78 -4.12 2.79
CA ALA A 181 -11.46 -3.55 2.51
C ALA A 181 -10.72 -4.35 1.42
N LYS A 182 -10.70 -5.68 1.53
CA LYS A 182 -10.12 -6.57 0.52
C LYS A 182 -10.79 -6.41 -0.84
N ALA A 183 -12.12 -6.45 -0.90
CA ALA A 183 -12.86 -6.37 -2.15
C ALA A 183 -12.59 -5.05 -2.89
N GLU A 184 -12.65 -3.92 -2.20
CA GLU A 184 -12.41 -2.60 -2.80
C GLU A 184 -10.94 -2.40 -3.20
N LEU A 185 -9.98 -2.86 -2.39
CA LEU A 185 -8.56 -2.77 -2.74
C LEU A 185 -8.18 -3.65 -3.94
N LEU A 186 -8.77 -4.85 -4.05
CA LEU A 186 -8.56 -5.70 -5.23
C LEU A 186 -9.18 -5.10 -6.49
N LYS A 187 -10.34 -4.45 -6.36
CA LYS A 187 -10.96 -3.70 -7.46
C LYS A 187 -10.08 -2.54 -7.93
N ASP A 188 -9.49 -1.79 -6.99
CA ASP A 188 -8.56 -0.69 -7.33
C ASP A 188 -7.28 -1.22 -7.98
N LEU A 189 -6.76 -2.34 -7.48
CA LEU A 189 -5.61 -3.02 -8.08
C LEU A 189 -5.88 -3.48 -9.51
N GLU A 190 -7.06 -4.07 -9.77
CA GLU A 190 -7.48 -4.50 -11.10
C GLU A 190 -7.65 -3.30 -12.04
N ALA A 191 -8.28 -2.23 -11.58
CA ALA A 191 -8.46 -0.99 -12.34
C ALA A 191 -7.11 -0.36 -12.71
N ASN A 192 -6.18 -0.27 -11.77
CA ASN A 192 -4.83 0.22 -12.01
C ASN A 192 -4.09 -0.66 -13.02
N THR A 193 -4.18 -1.98 -12.88
CA THR A 193 -3.57 -2.95 -13.81
C THR A 193 -4.10 -2.77 -15.24
N LYS A 194 -5.43 -2.68 -15.42
CA LYS A 194 -6.07 -2.46 -16.73
C LYS A 194 -5.70 -1.11 -17.34
N ALA A 195 -5.53 -0.08 -16.49
CA ALA A 195 -5.14 1.25 -16.93
C ALA A 195 -3.62 1.42 -17.17
N GLY A 196 -2.81 0.37 -16.94
CA GLY A 196 -1.35 0.48 -17.01
C GLY A 196 -0.76 1.43 -15.96
N LYS A 197 -1.49 1.67 -14.87
CA LYS A 197 -1.07 2.56 -13.77
C LYS A 197 -0.42 1.76 -12.65
N THR A 198 0.62 2.34 -12.05
CA THR A 198 1.23 1.82 -10.83
C THR A 198 0.26 1.98 -9.66
N PRO A 199 -0.17 0.90 -8.97
CA PRO A 199 -0.99 0.99 -7.77
C PRO A 199 -0.25 1.73 -6.65
N ALA A 200 -0.96 2.48 -5.80
CA ALA A 200 -0.33 3.24 -4.73
C ALA A 200 0.31 2.30 -3.67
N LEU A 201 1.48 2.68 -3.16
CA LEU A 201 2.21 1.91 -2.14
C LEU A 201 1.35 1.67 -0.90
N GLU A 202 0.66 2.69 -0.41
CA GLU A 202 -0.15 2.60 0.80
C GLU A 202 -1.35 1.66 0.64
N GLU A 203 -1.90 1.55 -0.56
CA GLU A 203 -3.03 0.65 -0.86
C GLU A 203 -2.56 -0.81 -0.92
N LEU A 204 -1.40 -1.07 -1.54
CA LEU A 204 -0.79 -2.39 -1.52
C LEU A 204 -0.42 -2.84 -0.10
N GLN A 205 0.16 -1.94 0.71
CA GLN A 205 0.44 -2.20 2.13
C GLN A 205 -0.85 -2.44 2.92
N LEU A 206 -1.92 -1.67 2.65
CA LEU A 206 -3.22 -1.89 3.28
C LEU A 206 -3.81 -3.25 2.90
N LEU A 207 -3.67 -3.69 1.64
CA LEU A 207 -4.11 -5.01 1.19
C LEU A 207 -3.32 -6.13 1.88
N ALA A 208 -2.00 -5.98 2.00
CA ALA A 208 -1.16 -6.92 2.75
C ALA A 208 -1.60 -6.98 4.22
N ASN A 209 -1.78 -5.84 4.88
CA ASN A 209 -2.25 -5.77 6.26
C ASN A 209 -3.65 -6.38 6.42
N THR A 210 -4.53 -6.18 5.46
CA THR A 210 -5.88 -6.77 5.42
C THR A 210 -5.78 -8.29 5.38
N GLY A 211 -5.00 -8.85 4.46
CA GLY A 211 -4.74 -10.30 4.39
C GLY A 211 -4.10 -10.86 5.66
N ALA A 212 -3.15 -10.15 6.27
CA ALA A 212 -2.53 -10.58 7.53
C ALA A 212 -3.54 -10.61 8.69
N LYS A 213 -4.34 -9.55 8.86
CA LYS A 213 -5.33 -9.45 9.94
C LYS A 213 -6.47 -10.46 9.78
N SER A 214 -6.92 -10.70 8.55
CA SER A 214 -7.94 -11.70 8.25
C SER A 214 -7.40 -13.13 8.16
N LYS A 215 -6.10 -13.35 8.38
CA LYS A 215 -5.41 -14.65 8.18
C LYS A 215 -5.62 -15.24 6.78
N ASP A 216 -5.77 -14.37 5.79
CA ASP A 216 -5.91 -14.72 4.38
C ASP A 216 -4.54 -14.62 3.69
N THR A 217 -3.79 -15.72 3.73
CA THR A 217 -2.47 -15.83 3.12
C THR A 217 -2.49 -15.59 1.62
N ALA A 218 -3.59 -15.92 0.92
CA ALA A 218 -3.68 -15.73 -0.52
C ALA A 218 -3.73 -14.23 -0.87
N THR A 219 -4.57 -13.46 -0.17
CA THR A 219 -4.63 -12.00 -0.33
C THR A 219 -3.30 -11.35 0.04
N TYR A 220 -2.67 -11.82 1.11
CA TYR A 220 -1.37 -11.32 1.54
C TYR A 220 -0.32 -11.49 0.43
N LEU A 221 -0.23 -12.69 -0.15
CA LEU A 221 0.73 -12.99 -1.23
C LEU A 221 0.47 -12.16 -2.49
N ILE A 222 -0.80 -11.94 -2.87
CA ILE A 222 -1.14 -11.04 -3.98
C ILE A 222 -0.56 -9.64 -3.72
N ALA A 223 -0.74 -9.11 -2.51
CA ALA A 223 -0.26 -7.78 -2.16
C ALA A 223 1.27 -7.69 -2.20
N VAL A 224 1.98 -8.66 -1.60
CA VAL A 224 3.44 -8.65 -1.54
C VAL A 224 4.07 -8.92 -2.90
N GLU A 225 3.48 -9.76 -3.73
CA GLU A 225 3.92 -9.93 -5.12
C GLU A 225 3.86 -8.60 -5.88
N LYS A 226 2.79 -7.80 -5.67
CA LYS A 226 2.66 -6.46 -6.26
C LYS A 226 3.62 -5.44 -5.65
N LEU A 227 3.89 -5.52 -4.34
CA LEU A 227 4.92 -4.70 -3.69
C LEU A 227 6.30 -4.98 -4.28
N VAL A 228 6.66 -6.25 -4.47
CA VAL A 228 7.91 -6.64 -5.15
C VAL A 228 7.93 -6.15 -6.61
N GLN A 229 6.81 -6.25 -7.33
CA GLN A 229 6.72 -5.83 -8.72
C GLN A 229 6.96 -4.32 -8.90
N PHE A 230 6.34 -3.48 -8.06
CA PHE A 230 6.30 -2.03 -8.26
C PHE A 230 7.22 -1.24 -7.33
N TYR A 231 7.51 -1.77 -6.15
CA TYR A 231 8.26 -1.13 -5.09
C TYR A 231 9.29 -2.08 -4.47
N PRO A 232 10.17 -2.72 -5.26
CA PRO A 232 11.07 -3.76 -4.76
C PRO A 232 11.99 -3.23 -3.66
N THR A 233 11.96 -3.90 -2.51
CA THR A 233 12.89 -3.71 -1.38
C THR A 233 13.37 -5.08 -0.91
N ASP A 234 14.50 -5.13 -0.22
CA ASP A 234 15.02 -6.37 0.38
C ASP A 234 13.96 -7.01 1.30
N ASP A 235 13.29 -6.22 2.14
CA ASP A 235 12.25 -6.69 3.06
C ASP A 235 11.07 -7.35 2.32
N TYR A 236 10.61 -6.77 1.21
CA TYR A 236 9.51 -7.36 0.43
C TYR A 236 9.92 -8.64 -0.28
N TRP A 237 11.16 -8.74 -0.77
CA TRP A 237 11.67 -9.97 -1.35
C TRP A 237 11.78 -11.08 -0.30
N ILE A 238 12.37 -10.79 0.86
CA ILE A 238 12.53 -11.74 1.96
C ILE A 238 11.15 -12.21 2.44
N ASP A 239 10.20 -11.30 2.62
CA ASP A 239 8.84 -11.64 3.07
C ASP A 239 8.07 -12.46 2.02
N LEU A 240 8.18 -12.14 0.73
CA LEU A 240 7.57 -12.92 -0.35
C LEU A 240 8.09 -14.35 -0.39
N LEU A 241 9.42 -14.51 -0.28
CA LEU A 241 10.08 -15.80 -0.32
C LEU A 241 9.74 -16.64 0.91
N SER A 242 9.83 -16.06 2.10
CA SER A 242 9.50 -16.72 3.37
C SER A 242 8.04 -17.21 3.40
N ARG A 243 7.08 -16.38 2.99
CA ARG A 243 5.67 -16.77 2.96
C ARG A 243 5.34 -17.81 1.91
N THR A 244 6.09 -17.82 0.82
CA THR A 244 5.97 -18.86 -0.19
C THR A 244 6.43 -20.21 0.35
N GLN A 245 7.54 -20.25 1.09
CA GLN A 245 7.99 -21.44 1.79
C GLN A 245 7.00 -21.93 2.87
N GLY A 246 6.26 -20.99 3.47
CA GLY A 246 5.21 -21.29 4.46
C GLY A 246 3.91 -21.86 3.90
N LYS A 247 3.74 -21.98 2.58
CA LYS A 247 2.54 -22.59 1.98
C LYS A 247 2.49 -24.08 2.32
N ALA A 248 1.29 -24.60 2.63
CA ALA A 248 1.09 -26.01 2.94
C ALA A 248 1.50 -26.96 1.79
N THR A 249 1.47 -26.48 0.55
CA THR A 249 1.84 -27.27 -0.64
C THR A 249 3.33 -27.16 -0.99
N TYR A 250 4.10 -26.29 -0.33
CA TYR A 250 5.48 -26.02 -0.69
C TYR A 250 6.36 -27.27 -0.53
N SER A 251 7.18 -27.57 -1.54
CA SER A 251 8.16 -28.65 -1.47
C SER A 251 9.52 -28.11 -1.02
N THR A 252 10.02 -28.65 0.09
CA THR A 252 11.33 -28.29 0.66
C THR A 252 12.52 -28.55 -0.28
N ARG A 253 12.34 -29.35 -1.34
CA ARG A 253 13.37 -29.55 -2.37
C ARG A 253 13.78 -28.26 -3.08
N PHE A 254 12.93 -27.23 -3.05
CA PHE A 254 13.20 -25.91 -3.64
C PHE A 254 13.87 -24.93 -2.67
N ALA A 255 14.24 -25.35 -1.46
CA ALA A 255 14.90 -24.46 -0.48
C ALA A 255 16.14 -23.78 -1.07
N LEU A 256 17.00 -24.54 -1.76
CA LEU A 256 18.18 -23.97 -2.42
C LEU A 256 17.80 -23.01 -3.56
N ASP A 257 16.71 -23.29 -4.30
CA ASP A 257 16.22 -22.40 -5.36
C ASP A 257 15.65 -21.09 -4.81
N VAL A 258 15.07 -21.10 -3.61
CA VAL A 258 14.67 -19.86 -2.92
C VAL A 258 15.89 -19.01 -2.59
N TYR A 259 16.94 -19.59 -1.97
CA TYR A 259 18.14 -18.84 -1.64
C TYR A 259 18.89 -18.30 -2.87
N ARG A 260 18.83 -19.01 -4.01
CA ARG A 260 19.35 -18.50 -5.29
C ARG A 260 18.66 -17.21 -5.70
N LEU A 261 17.33 -17.20 -5.63
CA LEU A 261 16.54 -16.03 -5.96
C LEU A 261 16.76 -14.90 -4.93
N GLU A 262 16.79 -15.24 -3.63
CA GLU A 262 17.08 -14.27 -2.58
C GLU A 262 18.42 -13.57 -2.84
N LYS A 263 19.49 -14.34 -3.03
CA LYS A 263 20.82 -13.82 -3.34
C LYS A 263 20.85 -12.88 -4.54
N ALA A 264 20.02 -13.16 -5.55
CA ALA A 264 19.91 -12.31 -6.74
C ALA A 264 19.09 -11.05 -6.48
N ALA A 265 18.07 -11.14 -5.63
CA ALA A 265 17.04 -10.12 -5.44
C ALA A 265 17.36 -9.10 -4.34
N VAL A 266 18.05 -9.51 -3.27
CA VAL A 266 18.36 -8.66 -2.12
C VAL A 266 19.76 -8.09 -2.19
N SER A 267 19.99 -6.93 -1.57
CA SER A 267 21.34 -6.36 -1.46
C SER A 267 22.24 -7.14 -0.50
N LYS A 268 21.65 -7.79 0.49
CA LYS A 268 22.36 -8.57 1.51
C LYS A 268 21.45 -9.62 2.16
N MET A 269 21.87 -10.88 2.14
CA MET A 269 21.24 -11.97 2.89
C MET A 269 21.71 -11.99 4.36
N SER A 270 20.96 -12.66 5.23
CA SER A 270 21.36 -12.86 6.63
C SER A 270 22.55 -13.83 6.76
N GLN A 271 23.16 -13.87 7.94
CA GLN A 271 24.21 -14.86 8.27
C GLN A 271 23.67 -16.28 8.07
N GLU A 272 22.46 -16.53 8.56
CA GLU A 272 21.78 -17.82 8.52
C GLU A 272 21.50 -18.26 7.08
N ASP A 273 21.01 -17.37 6.23
CA ASP A 273 20.64 -17.71 4.85
C ASP A 273 21.89 -17.97 3.98
N TYR A 274 23.00 -17.23 4.18
CA TYR A 274 24.26 -17.56 3.50
C TYR A 274 24.79 -18.94 3.89
N MET A 275 24.69 -19.29 5.18
CA MET A 275 25.14 -20.57 5.71
C MET A 275 24.27 -21.72 5.20
N GLU A 276 22.95 -21.57 5.26
CA GLU A 276 22.00 -22.57 4.79
C GLU A 276 22.13 -22.77 3.26
N MET A 277 22.28 -21.70 2.48
CA MET A 277 22.54 -21.79 1.04
C MET A 277 23.81 -22.60 0.76
N ALA A 278 24.90 -22.35 1.50
CA ALA A 278 26.16 -23.05 1.30
C ALA A 278 26.07 -24.54 1.70
N GLU A 279 25.44 -24.85 2.82
CA GLU A 279 25.23 -26.22 3.30
C GLU A 279 24.35 -27.02 2.33
N LEU A 280 23.24 -26.44 1.85
CA LEU A 280 22.35 -27.05 0.86
C LEU A 280 23.06 -27.24 -0.49
N ALA A 281 23.87 -26.28 -0.93
CA ALA A 281 24.65 -26.42 -2.16
C ALA A 281 25.70 -27.53 -2.06
N LEU A 282 26.39 -27.67 -0.92
CA LEU A 282 27.30 -28.80 -0.68
C LEU A 282 26.55 -30.14 -0.70
N LEU A 283 25.39 -30.21 -0.04
CA LEU A 283 24.55 -31.41 -0.03
C LEU A 283 24.06 -31.79 -1.44
N ALA A 284 23.77 -30.79 -2.27
CA ALA A 284 23.38 -30.97 -3.67
C ALA A 284 24.55 -31.30 -4.62
N GLY A 285 25.78 -31.39 -4.11
CA GLY A 285 26.98 -31.63 -4.93
C GLY A 285 27.34 -30.43 -5.82
N GLN A 286 27.11 -29.20 -5.33
CA GLN A 286 27.36 -27.95 -6.03
C GLN A 286 28.33 -27.06 -5.24
N PRO A 287 29.57 -27.51 -4.99
CA PRO A 287 30.52 -26.81 -4.13
C PRO A 287 30.97 -25.46 -4.69
N ILE A 288 30.94 -25.25 -6.01
CA ILE A 288 31.21 -23.94 -6.62
C ILE A 288 30.18 -22.90 -6.16
N GLU A 289 28.89 -23.28 -6.11
CA GLU A 289 27.82 -22.41 -5.60
C GLU A 289 27.97 -22.18 -4.10
N ALA A 290 28.28 -23.22 -3.33
CA ALA A 290 28.55 -23.10 -1.90
C ALA A 290 29.70 -22.13 -1.62
N LYS A 291 30.80 -22.24 -2.36
CA LYS A 291 31.94 -21.31 -2.27
C LYS A 291 31.49 -19.88 -2.54
N LYS A 292 30.73 -19.64 -3.62
CA LYS A 292 30.21 -18.31 -3.96
C LYS A 292 29.25 -17.75 -2.90
N ALA A 293 28.49 -18.59 -2.21
CA ALA A 293 27.65 -18.16 -1.10
C ALA A 293 28.49 -17.74 0.12
N MET A 294 29.45 -18.57 0.52
CA MET A 294 30.36 -18.26 1.62
C MET A 294 31.17 -16.99 1.34
N ASP A 295 31.80 -16.89 0.17
CA ASP A 295 32.60 -15.72 -0.20
C ASP A 295 31.77 -14.42 -0.16
N ALA A 296 30.52 -14.46 -0.64
CA ALA A 296 29.60 -13.33 -0.57
C ALA A 296 29.25 -12.93 0.88
N GLY A 297 28.98 -13.91 1.75
CA GLY A 297 28.69 -13.63 3.17
C GLY A 297 29.89 -13.07 3.94
N TYR A 298 31.11 -13.52 3.63
CA TYR A 298 32.34 -12.91 4.17
C TYR A 298 32.55 -11.49 3.64
N ALA A 299 32.34 -11.26 2.34
CA ALA A 299 32.44 -9.93 1.75
C ALA A 299 31.40 -8.94 2.30
N ALA A 300 30.19 -9.43 2.62
CA ALA A 300 29.14 -8.66 3.27
C ALA A 300 29.40 -8.39 4.77
N GLY A 301 30.45 -8.97 5.35
CA GLY A 301 30.81 -8.81 6.77
C GLY A 301 29.86 -9.48 7.75
N VAL A 302 28.98 -10.38 7.29
CA VAL A 302 28.03 -11.12 8.14
C VAL A 302 28.57 -12.51 8.52
N LEU A 303 29.57 -13.02 7.79
CA LEU A 303 30.30 -14.24 8.12
C LEU A 303 31.71 -13.95 8.63
N GLY A 304 32.33 -14.95 9.27
CA GLY A 304 33.69 -14.83 9.82
C GLY A 304 33.79 -14.07 11.16
N THR A 305 32.68 -13.63 11.72
CA THR A 305 32.61 -12.90 13.01
C THR A 305 31.70 -13.62 14.02
N GLY A 306 31.78 -13.22 15.29
CA GLY A 306 30.90 -13.70 16.36
C GLY A 306 31.15 -15.16 16.77
N GLY A 307 30.25 -15.71 17.59
CA GLY A 307 30.39 -17.06 18.17
C GLY A 307 30.36 -18.20 17.14
N ASN A 308 29.86 -17.94 15.92
CA ASN A 308 29.78 -18.93 14.84
C ASN A 308 30.96 -18.86 13.85
N ALA A 309 31.95 -17.97 14.07
CA ALA A 309 33.06 -17.75 13.13
C ALA A 309 33.81 -19.05 12.76
N ASP A 310 34.04 -19.94 13.72
CA ASP A 310 34.70 -21.22 13.47
C ASP A 310 33.85 -22.16 12.59
N LYS A 311 32.52 -22.16 12.76
CA LYS A 311 31.61 -22.90 11.89
C LYS A 311 31.69 -22.34 10.46
N HIS A 312 31.62 -21.01 10.32
CA HIS A 312 31.73 -20.34 9.02
C HIS A 312 33.05 -20.70 8.32
N LYS A 313 34.17 -20.73 9.07
CA LYS A 313 35.49 -21.06 8.53
C LYS A 313 35.59 -22.50 8.03
N LYS A 314 35.03 -23.46 8.77
CA LYS A 314 35.02 -24.88 8.38
C LYS A 314 34.25 -25.11 7.08
N ILE A 315 33.07 -24.52 6.94
CA ILE A 315 32.25 -24.66 5.73
C ILE A 315 32.93 -23.99 4.54
N LYS A 316 33.50 -22.80 4.74
CA LYS A 316 34.25 -22.12 3.68
C LYS A 316 35.43 -22.98 3.20
N ALA A 317 36.21 -23.57 4.11
CA ALA A 317 37.34 -24.42 3.74
C ALA A 317 36.90 -25.69 2.98
N GLN A 318 35.79 -26.31 3.39
CA GLN A 318 35.21 -27.44 2.67
C GLN A 318 34.77 -27.06 1.26
N ALA A 319 34.01 -25.97 1.13
CA ALA A 319 33.53 -25.47 -0.15
C ALA A 319 34.67 -25.05 -1.07
N ASP A 320 35.71 -24.37 -0.54
CA ASP A 320 36.89 -23.96 -1.29
C ASP A 320 37.63 -25.18 -1.88
N LYS A 321 37.85 -26.21 -1.07
CA LYS A 321 38.52 -27.44 -1.52
C LYS A 321 37.71 -28.15 -2.61
N GLN A 322 36.43 -28.41 -2.34
CA GLN A 322 35.57 -29.14 -3.29
C GLN A 322 35.33 -28.35 -4.58
N ALA A 323 35.18 -27.02 -4.50
CA ALA A 323 35.04 -26.18 -5.68
C ALA A 323 36.30 -26.19 -6.56
N ALA A 324 37.49 -26.19 -5.95
CA ALA A 324 38.75 -26.31 -6.69
C ALA A 324 38.87 -27.66 -7.41
N ASP A 325 38.49 -28.75 -6.73
CA ASP A 325 38.45 -30.09 -7.32
C ASP A 325 37.44 -30.16 -8.47
N ASP A 326 36.24 -29.57 -8.32
CA ASP A 326 35.23 -29.52 -9.37
C ASP A 326 35.71 -28.74 -10.58
N VAL A 327 36.25 -27.53 -10.40
CA VAL A 327 36.77 -26.70 -11.51
C VAL A 327 37.85 -27.44 -12.30
N LYS A 328 38.72 -28.20 -11.62
CA LYS A 328 39.76 -29.01 -12.27
C LYS A 328 39.17 -30.14 -13.11
N ASN A 329 38.07 -30.74 -12.67
CA ASN A 329 37.55 -32.00 -13.22
C ASN A 329 36.30 -31.83 -14.10
N ILE A 330 35.62 -30.67 -14.07
CA ILE A 330 34.31 -30.45 -14.70
C ILE A 330 34.29 -30.81 -16.20
N ALA A 331 35.34 -30.47 -16.94
CA ALA A 331 35.45 -30.75 -18.37
C ALA A 331 35.52 -32.27 -18.68
N SER A 332 36.11 -33.06 -17.78
CA SER A 332 36.23 -34.51 -17.98
C SER A 332 34.89 -35.25 -17.87
N GLY A 333 33.92 -34.68 -17.16
CA GLY A 333 32.57 -35.24 -17.00
C GLY A 333 31.67 -35.08 -18.23
N GLU A 334 32.01 -34.19 -19.17
CA GLU A 334 31.13 -33.85 -20.31
C GLU A 334 30.85 -35.03 -21.23
N ALA A 335 31.89 -35.78 -21.61
CA ALA A 335 31.73 -36.91 -22.51
C ALA A 335 30.83 -38.00 -21.90
N SER A 336 30.99 -38.26 -20.60
CA SER A 336 30.17 -39.22 -19.86
C SER A 336 28.72 -38.75 -19.73
N ALA A 337 28.49 -37.47 -19.39
CA ALA A 337 27.15 -36.88 -19.33
C ALA A 337 26.43 -36.95 -20.70
N LYS A 338 27.15 -36.66 -21.79
CA LYS A 338 26.62 -36.78 -23.16
C LYS A 338 26.29 -38.21 -23.57
N LYS A 339 26.95 -39.23 -23.00
CA LYS A 339 26.67 -40.65 -23.27
C LYS A 339 25.59 -41.26 -22.37
N SER A 340 25.22 -40.58 -21.28
CA SER A 340 24.19 -41.09 -20.35
C SER A 340 22.83 -41.24 -21.05
N LYS A 341 21.99 -42.16 -20.54
CA LYS A 341 20.65 -42.47 -21.08
C LYS A 341 19.63 -41.37 -20.79
N ASP A 342 19.86 -40.58 -19.76
CA ASP A 342 19.02 -39.44 -19.37
C ASP A 342 19.82 -38.12 -19.33
N GLY A 343 19.10 -37.02 -19.26
CA GLY A 343 19.64 -35.66 -19.26
C GLY A 343 20.17 -35.14 -17.93
N THR A 344 20.05 -35.87 -16.82
CA THR A 344 20.30 -35.35 -15.47
C THR A 344 21.74 -34.86 -15.31
N GLY A 345 22.70 -35.64 -15.82
CA GLY A 345 24.12 -35.28 -15.79
C GLY A 345 24.41 -33.99 -16.57
N LEU A 346 23.76 -33.80 -17.72
CA LEU A 346 23.93 -32.60 -18.55
C LEU A 346 23.35 -31.36 -17.87
N VAL A 347 22.17 -31.48 -17.24
CA VAL A 347 21.55 -30.38 -16.49
C VAL A 347 22.42 -29.96 -15.30
N ASN A 348 22.93 -30.92 -14.52
CA ASN A 348 23.78 -30.63 -13.37
C ASN A 348 25.13 -30.02 -13.79
N LEU A 349 25.76 -30.59 -14.82
CA LEU A 349 27.03 -30.09 -15.35
C LEU A 349 26.89 -28.70 -15.97
N GLY A 350 25.83 -28.48 -16.74
CA GLY A 350 25.53 -27.18 -17.31
C GLY A 350 25.31 -26.13 -16.23
N TYR A 351 24.63 -26.47 -15.14
CA TYR A 351 24.49 -25.54 -14.02
C TYR A 351 25.79 -25.25 -13.28
N ALA A 352 26.68 -26.23 -13.14
CA ALA A 352 28.03 -25.98 -12.61
C ALA A 352 28.83 -25.00 -13.50
N TYR A 353 28.65 -25.05 -14.82
CA TYR A 353 29.21 -24.02 -15.72
C TYR A 353 28.54 -22.64 -15.56
N VAL A 354 27.22 -22.60 -15.36
CA VAL A 354 26.50 -21.35 -15.05
C VAL A 354 27.01 -20.73 -13.75
N THR A 355 27.26 -21.52 -12.70
CA THR A 355 27.80 -21.00 -11.44
C THR A 355 29.25 -20.55 -11.57
N LEU A 356 29.98 -20.99 -12.61
CA LEU A 356 31.28 -20.43 -13.03
C LEU A 356 31.17 -19.22 -13.97
N GLU A 357 29.98 -18.69 -14.19
CA GLU A 357 29.71 -17.58 -15.14
C GLU A 357 30.05 -17.93 -16.60
N GLN A 358 30.25 -19.22 -16.90
CA GLN A 358 30.36 -19.72 -18.28
C GLN A 358 28.96 -19.95 -18.84
N PHE A 359 28.17 -18.87 -18.92
CA PHE A 359 26.73 -18.93 -19.16
C PHE A 359 26.37 -19.62 -20.47
N ASP A 360 27.02 -19.30 -21.59
CA ASP A 360 26.68 -19.88 -22.89
C ASP A 360 26.86 -21.40 -22.89
N LYS A 361 27.99 -21.88 -22.39
CA LYS A 361 28.29 -23.31 -22.28
C LYS A 361 27.34 -24.01 -21.31
N GLY A 362 27.08 -23.39 -20.17
CA GLY A 362 26.21 -23.96 -19.15
C GLY A 362 24.76 -24.07 -19.62
N ILE A 363 24.24 -23.02 -20.26
CA ILE A 363 22.89 -22.99 -20.84
C ILE A 363 22.75 -24.04 -21.93
N ASP A 364 23.72 -24.15 -22.85
CA ASP A 364 23.72 -25.16 -23.92
C ASP A 364 23.64 -26.59 -23.35
N LEU A 365 24.43 -26.90 -22.33
CA LEU A 365 24.38 -28.22 -21.66
C LEU A 365 23.04 -28.47 -20.95
N ILE A 366 22.46 -27.46 -20.28
CA ILE A 366 21.13 -27.61 -19.65
C ILE A 366 20.07 -27.89 -20.73
N GLN A 367 20.09 -27.16 -21.84
CA GLN A 367 19.17 -27.37 -22.96
C GLN A 367 19.30 -28.79 -23.55
N GLN A 368 20.53 -29.26 -23.79
CA GLN A 368 20.79 -30.63 -24.24
C GLN A 368 20.27 -31.68 -23.24
N GLY A 369 20.44 -31.43 -21.95
CA GLY A 369 19.90 -32.30 -20.90
C GLY A 369 18.38 -32.37 -20.92
N ILE A 370 17.71 -31.24 -21.05
CA ILE A 370 16.24 -31.20 -21.17
C ILE A 370 15.78 -31.92 -22.44
N ALA A 371 16.42 -31.66 -23.58
CA ALA A 371 16.08 -32.29 -24.86
C ALA A 371 16.29 -33.82 -24.86
N LYS A 372 17.29 -34.31 -24.12
CA LYS A 372 17.55 -35.74 -23.96
C LYS A 372 16.44 -36.46 -23.17
N GLY A 373 15.72 -35.76 -22.30
CA GLY A 373 14.64 -36.35 -21.49
C GLY A 373 15.17 -37.30 -20.41
N GLY A 374 14.29 -38.19 -19.91
CA GLY A 374 14.61 -39.11 -18.80
C GLY A 374 14.79 -38.42 -17.44
N LEU A 375 14.43 -37.14 -17.34
CA LEU A 375 14.51 -36.37 -16.10
C LEU A 375 13.37 -36.77 -15.17
N LYS A 376 13.70 -37.05 -13.90
CA LYS A 376 12.70 -37.30 -12.86
C LYS A 376 11.73 -36.13 -12.70
N ASN A 377 12.25 -34.90 -12.76
CA ASN A 377 11.48 -33.65 -12.68
C ASN A 377 11.87 -32.72 -13.83
N ALA A 378 11.15 -32.79 -14.96
CA ALA A 378 11.45 -31.96 -16.13
C ALA A 378 11.26 -30.45 -15.87
N ASP A 379 10.22 -30.06 -15.10
CA ASP A 379 9.99 -28.64 -14.80
C ASP A 379 11.01 -28.04 -13.83
N ASP A 380 11.62 -28.84 -12.94
CA ASP A 380 12.73 -28.39 -12.10
C ASP A 380 13.95 -28.01 -12.98
N ALA A 381 14.19 -28.77 -14.06
CA ALA A 381 15.23 -28.44 -15.03
C ALA A 381 14.88 -27.18 -15.86
N LYS A 382 13.61 -26.98 -16.22
CA LYS A 382 13.16 -25.74 -16.89
C LYS A 382 13.29 -24.52 -15.98
N LEU A 383 12.92 -24.63 -14.70
CA LEU A 383 13.13 -23.57 -13.72
C LEU A 383 14.61 -23.18 -13.67
N ARG A 384 15.48 -24.20 -13.62
CA ARG A 384 16.93 -24.01 -13.64
C ARG A 384 17.47 -23.38 -14.91
N LEU A 385 16.96 -23.77 -16.07
CA LEU A 385 17.29 -23.11 -17.33
C LEU A 385 16.85 -21.64 -17.31
N GLY A 386 15.63 -21.37 -16.85
CA GLY A 386 15.05 -20.04 -16.78
C GLY A 386 15.84 -19.08 -15.91
N TYR A 387 16.19 -19.46 -14.68
CA TYR A 387 17.03 -18.61 -13.85
C TYR A 387 18.49 -18.53 -14.35
N SER A 388 18.97 -19.52 -15.12
CA SER A 388 20.31 -19.46 -15.74
C SER A 388 20.35 -18.40 -16.83
N TYR A 389 19.29 -18.28 -17.64
CA TYR A 389 19.11 -17.16 -18.56
C TYR A 389 19.02 -15.82 -17.83
N ALA A 390 18.28 -15.76 -16.72
CA ALA A 390 18.14 -14.56 -15.91
C ALA A 390 19.51 -14.07 -15.38
N MET A 391 20.32 -14.98 -14.82
CA MET A 391 21.68 -14.67 -14.37
C MET A 391 22.62 -14.25 -15.50
N ALA A 392 22.42 -14.79 -16.70
CA ALA A 392 23.18 -14.43 -17.90
C ALA A 392 22.75 -13.08 -18.53
N GLY A 393 21.75 -12.39 -17.96
CA GLY A 393 21.20 -11.16 -18.53
C GLY A 393 20.32 -11.36 -19.78
N LYS A 394 19.99 -12.61 -20.12
CA LYS A 394 19.16 -13.00 -21.28
C LYS A 394 17.68 -12.96 -20.89
N LYS A 395 17.16 -11.74 -20.75
CA LYS A 395 15.84 -11.46 -20.15
C LYS A 395 14.70 -12.14 -20.90
N GLU A 396 14.65 -11.99 -22.22
CA GLU A 396 13.56 -12.49 -23.06
C GLU A 396 13.52 -14.02 -23.03
N GLU A 397 14.67 -14.69 -23.09
CA GLU A 397 14.79 -16.14 -23.00
C GLU A 397 14.43 -16.66 -21.60
N ALA A 398 14.84 -15.93 -20.55
CA ALA A 398 14.46 -16.27 -19.18
C ALA A 398 12.94 -16.28 -19.04
N ILE A 399 12.26 -15.21 -19.45
CA ILE A 399 10.80 -15.11 -19.36
C ILE A 399 10.14 -16.24 -20.14
N LYS A 400 10.56 -16.45 -21.40
CA LYS A 400 9.99 -17.49 -22.27
C LYS A 400 10.06 -18.89 -21.65
N VAL A 401 11.16 -19.23 -20.98
CA VAL A 401 11.28 -20.54 -20.32
C VAL A 401 10.49 -20.59 -19.02
N LEU A 402 10.60 -19.54 -18.18
CA LEU A 402 9.97 -19.48 -16.87
C LEU A 402 8.44 -19.52 -16.94
N GLU A 403 7.83 -18.94 -17.97
CA GLU A 403 6.38 -19.01 -18.21
C GLU A 403 5.88 -20.45 -18.46
N THR A 404 6.76 -21.36 -18.88
CA THR A 404 6.41 -22.78 -19.10
C THR A 404 6.49 -23.64 -17.85
N VAL A 405 7.00 -23.09 -16.74
CA VAL A 405 7.17 -23.81 -15.47
C VAL A 405 5.84 -23.82 -14.72
N GLN A 406 5.28 -25.02 -14.52
CA GLN A 406 4.00 -25.23 -13.86
C GLN A 406 4.15 -26.10 -12.61
N GLY A 407 3.25 -25.93 -11.64
CA GLY A 407 3.21 -26.73 -10.41
C GLY A 407 2.70 -25.95 -9.21
N ALA A 408 2.08 -26.64 -8.26
CA ALA A 408 1.52 -26.06 -7.03
C ALA A 408 2.45 -26.19 -5.81
N ASP A 409 3.64 -26.73 -6.01
CA ASP A 409 4.61 -27.09 -4.96
C ASP A 409 5.71 -26.04 -4.74
N GLY A 410 5.49 -24.81 -5.20
CA GLY A 410 6.42 -23.69 -5.10
C GLY A 410 7.19 -23.39 -6.39
N ARG A 411 7.30 -24.35 -7.32
CA ARG A 411 8.11 -24.15 -8.54
C ARG A 411 7.56 -23.07 -9.48
N ALA A 412 6.24 -23.00 -9.65
CA ALA A 412 5.62 -21.97 -10.47
C ALA A 412 5.68 -20.60 -9.77
N ASP A 413 5.68 -20.56 -8.43
CA ASP A 413 5.88 -19.31 -7.68
C ASP A 413 7.29 -18.78 -7.93
N LEU A 414 8.31 -19.62 -7.75
CA LEU A 414 9.71 -19.27 -8.03
C LEU A 414 9.91 -18.79 -9.47
N ALA A 415 9.27 -19.47 -10.45
CA ALA A 415 9.36 -19.05 -11.84
C ALA A 415 8.77 -17.64 -12.06
N ARG A 416 7.59 -17.37 -11.50
CA ARG A 416 6.99 -16.02 -11.52
C ARG A 416 7.90 -14.99 -10.83
N TYR A 417 8.53 -15.34 -9.72
CA TYR A 417 9.38 -14.40 -8.98
C TYR A 417 10.69 -14.10 -9.71
N TRP A 418 11.28 -15.06 -10.40
CA TRP A 418 12.38 -14.79 -11.33
C TRP A 418 11.94 -13.87 -12.49
N ILE A 419 10.72 -14.03 -13.01
CA ILE A 419 10.14 -13.11 -14.00
C ILE A 419 9.99 -11.70 -13.43
N LEU A 420 9.51 -11.55 -12.18
CA LEU A 420 9.44 -10.25 -11.50
C LEU A 420 10.84 -9.64 -11.36
N TRP A 421 11.82 -10.45 -10.97
CA TRP A 421 13.20 -10.00 -10.80
C TRP A 421 13.78 -9.47 -12.11
N VAL A 422 13.68 -10.20 -13.24
CA VAL A 422 14.20 -9.70 -14.53
C VAL A 422 13.41 -8.50 -15.10
N ASN A 423 12.18 -8.28 -14.62
CA ASN A 423 11.36 -7.12 -14.99
C ASN A 423 11.44 -5.94 -14.02
N ARG A 424 12.23 -6.05 -12.95
CA ARG A 424 12.34 -4.99 -11.94
C ARG A 424 12.78 -3.66 -12.57
N PRO A 425 12.19 -2.53 -12.15
CA PRO A 425 12.69 -1.22 -12.56
C PRO A 425 14.15 -1.06 -12.13
N SER A 426 15.01 -0.52 -12.99
CA SER A 426 16.41 -0.26 -12.65
C SER A 426 16.48 0.60 -11.38
N THR A 427 17.28 0.19 -10.39
CA THR A 427 17.32 0.72 -9.02
C THR A 427 17.48 2.25 -8.91
N SER A 428 17.93 2.92 -9.97
CA SER A 428 17.95 4.38 -10.10
C SER A 428 16.55 5.05 -10.09
N ALA A 429 15.47 4.35 -10.41
CA ALA A 429 14.13 4.92 -10.53
C ALA A 429 13.27 4.74 -9.27
N ALA A 430 13.46 3.66 -8.50
CA ALA A 430 12.66 3.34 -7.32
C ALA A 430 12.98 4.24 -6.11
N ALA A 431 14.23 4.68 -5.96
CA ALA A 431 14.62 5.64 -4.92
C ALA A 431 14.06 7.05 -5.17
N ALA A 432 13.81 7.41 -6.43
CA ALA A 432 13.27 8.72 -6.81
C ALA A 432 11.74 8.81 -6.66
N SER A 433 11.03 7.68 -6.67
CA SER A 433 9.57 7.63 -6.47
C SER A 433 9.18 7.46 -5.00
N ALA A 434 10.02 6.86 -4.16
CA ALA A 434 9.78 6.78 -2.71
C ALA A 434 10.13 8.07 -1.94
N ALA A 435 10.87 8.99 -2.58
CA ALA A 435 11.29 10.27 -2.00
C ALA A 435 10.46 11.48 -2.47
N LYS A 436 9.42 11.26 -3.28
CA LYS A 436 8.43 12.27 -3.68
C LYS A 436 7.08 11.94 -3.08
#